data_AF-A0A2A5WUW9-F1
#
_entry.id   AF-A0A2A5WUW9-F1
#
_cell.length_a   1.000
_cell.length_b   1.000
_cell.length_c   1.000
_cell.angle_alpha   90.00
_cell.angle_beta   90.00
_cell.angle_gamma   90.00
#
_symmetry.space_group_name_H-M   'P 1'
#
loop_
_entity.id
_entity.type
_entity.pdbx_description
1 polymer ?
#
loop_
_entity_poly.entity_id
_entity_poly.type
_entity_poly.pdbx_seq_one_letter_code
_entity_poly.pdbx_strand_id
1 'polypeptide(L)' 'MDEIEERIAAQDSWSFKECLALAAEFGVKTRMVILMVHSHGKTYIDREETPRDDLDPIDR' A
#
# COMPACT_ATOMS: atom_id res chain seq x y z
N MET A 1 -4.70 8.73 -17.10
CA MET A 1 -3.47 8.49 -16.29
C MET A 1 -3.39 9.58 -15.24
N ASP A 2 -3.67 10.82 -15.62
CA ASP A 2 -3.71 11.98 -14.73
C ASP A 2 -4.64 11.80 -13.50
N GLU A 3 -5.83 11.21 -13.66
CA GLU A 3 -6.76 11.00 -12.53
C GLU A 3 -6.27 9.97 -11.48
N ILE A 4 -5.55 8.92 -11.91
CA ILE A 4 -4.98 7.94 -10.96
C ILE A 4 -3.81 8.57 -10.19
N GLU A 5 -3.03 9.44 -10.85
CA GLU A 5 -1.94 10.20 -10.24
C GLU A 5 -2.47 11.24 -9.22
N GLU A 6 -3.56 11.93 -9.54
CA GLU A 6 -4.22 12.86 -8.61
C GLU A 6 -4.68 12.14 -7.34
N ARG A 7 -5.30 10.96 -7.46
CA ARG A 7 -5.71 10.15 -6.31
C ARG A 7 -4.51 9.72 -5.48
N ILE A 8 -3.43 9.29 -6.13
CA ILE A 8 -2.18 8.90 -5.44
C ILE A 8 -1.57 10.09 -4.71
N ALA A 9 -1.58 11.29 -5.29
CA ALA A 9 -1.05 12.49 -4.69
C ALA A 9 -1.83 12.94 -3.43
N ALA A 10 -3.14 12.64 -3.37
CA ALA A 10 -4.04 13.09 -2.32
C ALA A 10 -3.85 12.41 -0.94
N GLN A 11 -3.10 11.30 -0.87
CA GLN A 11 -2.82 10.63 0.40
C GLN A 11 -1.35 10.23 0.54
N ASP A 12 -0.87 10.16 1.78
CA ASP A 12 0.56 9.95 2.07
C ASP A 12 0.94 8.48 2.26
N SER A 13 0.00 7.63 2.62
CA SER A 13 0.21 6.20 2.84
C SER A 13 -0.79 5.37 2.05
N TRP A 14 -0.34 4.21 1.55
CA TRP A 14 -1.10 3.30 0.71
C TRP A 14 -0.86 1.86 1.15
N SER A 15 -1.92 1.15 1.52
CA SER A 15 -1.90 -0.30 1.74
C SER A 15 -2.06 -1.07 0.44
N PHE A 16 -1.76 -2.38 0.46
CA PHE A 16 -2.03 -3.26 -0.67
C PHE A 16 -3.52 -3.27 -1.07
N LYS A 17 -4.44 -3.24 -0.10
CA LYS A 17 -5.89 -3.25 -0.34
C LYS A 17 -6.36 -2.00 -1.09
N GLU A 18 -5.83 -0.83 -0.72
CA GLU A 18 -6.12 0.43 -1.41
C GLU A 18 -5.53 0.44 -2.83
N CYS A 19 -4.29 -0.01 -2.99
CA CYS A 19 -3.68 -0.17 -4.31
C CYS A 19 -4.47 -1.14 -5.20
N LEU A 20 -5.01 -2.23 -4.62
CA LEU A 20 -5.81 -3.21 -5.33
C LEU A 20 -7.17 -2.64 -5.77
N ALA A 21 -7.86 -1.93 -4.87
CA ALA A 21 -9.12 -1.26 -5.19
C ALA A 21 -8.92 -0.23 -6.31
N LEU A 22 -7.92 0.64 -6.18
CA LEU A 22 -7.60 1.65 -7.17
C LEU A 22 -7.23 1.02 -8.53
N ALA A 23 -6.47 -0.08 -8.52
CA ALA A 23 -6.13 -0.79 -9.75
C ALA A 23 -7.37 -1.35 -10.48
N ALA A 24 -8.33 -1.90 -9.72
CA ALA A 24 -9.58 -2.40 -10.26
C ALA A 24 -10.45 -1.26 -10.84
N GLU A 25 -10.52 -0.12 -10.14
CA GLU A 25 -11.27 1.06 -10.59
C GLU A 25 -10.76 1.62 -11.93
N PHE A 26 -9.44 1.63 -12.14
CA PHE A 26 -8.82 2.17 -13.36
C PHE A 26 -8.45 1.12 -14.41
N GLY A 27 -8.77 -0.16 -14.18
CA GLY A 27 -8.45 -1.24 -15.12
C GLY A 27 -6.95 -1.47 -15.34
N VAL A 28 -6.11 -1.15 -14.34
CA VAL A 28 -4.65 -1.31 -14.40
C VAL A 28 -4.19 -2.45 -13.50
N LYS A 29 -2.91 -2.84 -13.63
CA LYS A 29 -2.33 -3.86 -12.75
C LYS A 29 -1.97 -3.23 -11.41
N THR A 30 -2.26 -3.89 -10.29
CA THR A 30 -1.92 -3.41 -8.93
C THR A 30 -0.45 -3.01 -8.78
N ARG A 31 0.47 -3.74 -9.41
CA ARG A 31 1.90 -3.38 -9.43
C ARG A 31 2.19 -2.00 -10.04
N MET A 32 1.39 -1.55 -11.01
CA MET A 32 1.53 -0.21 -11.60
C MET A 32 1.15 0.86 -10.57
N VAL A 33 0.07 0.63 -9.82
CA VAL A 33 -0.36 1.55 -8.76
C VAL A 33 0.70 1.64 -7.65
N ILE A 34 1.25 0.50 -7.23
CA ILE A 34 2.35 0.48 -6.23
C ILE A 34 3.58 1.23 -6.74
N LEU A 35 3.96 1.05 -8.01
CA LEU A 35 5.05 1.81 -8.62
C LEU A 35 4.74 3.31 -8.64
N MET A 36 3.50 3.70 -8.95
CA MET A 36 3.08 5.09 -8.95
C MET A 36 3.14 5.69 -7.52
N VAL A 37 2.65 4.98 -6.51
CA VAL A 37 2.79 5.35 -5.09
C VAL A 37 4.25 5.67 -4.74
N HIS A 38 5.18 4.77 -5.09
CA HIS A 38 6.61 5.01 -4.88
C HIS A 38 7.14 6.21 -5.70
N SER A 39 6.72 6.38 -6.95
CA SER A 39 7.17 7.48 -7.81
C SER A 39 6.70 8.86 -7.31
N HIS A 40 5.55 8.92 -6.64
CA HIS A 40 5.02 10.12 -5.99
C HIS A 40 5.63 10.37 -4.60
N GLY A 41 6.60 9.56 -4.17
CA GLY A 41 7.21 9.67 -2.85
C GLY A 41 6.26 9.31 -1.70
N LYS A 42 5.18 8.57 -1.98
CA LYS A 42 4.21 8.12 -0.99
C LYS A 42 4.68 6.84 -0.31
N THR A 43 4.15 6.57 0.88
CA THR A 43 4.52 5.39 1.68
C THR A 43 3.66 4.20 1.31
N TYR A 44 4.27 3.12 0.81
CA TYR A 44 3.57 1.84 0.64
C TYR A 44 3.70 0.99 1.92
N ILE A 45 2.57 0.51 2.43
CA ILE A 45 2.46 -0.32 3.64
C ILE A 45 2.11 -1.75 3.22
N ASP A 46 3.10 -2.62 3.25
CA ASP A 46 2.97 -4.04 2.89
C ASP A 46 2.51 -4.93 4.05
N ARG A 47 2.11 -4.33 5.18
CA ARG A 47 1.74 -5.08 6.38
C ARG A 47 0.24 -5.24 6.47
N GLU A 48 -0.26 -6.45 6.17
CA GLU A 48 -1.14 -7.04 7.16
C GLU A 48 -0.26 -7.21 8.40
N GLU A 49 -0.58 -6.51 9.50
CA GLU A 49 0.09 -6.76 10.77
C GLU A 49 0.00 -8.26 11.02
N THR A 50 1.11 -8.98 10.83
CA THR A 50 1.29 -10.23 11.54
C THR A 50 1.10 -9.83 13.00
N PRO A 51 0.16 -10.43 13.75
CA PRO A 51 0.11 -10.22 15.18
C PRO A 51 1.55 -10.38 15.65
N ARG A 52 2.08 -9.39 16.38
CA ARG A 52 3.30 -9.62 17.11
C ARG A 52 2.96 -10.81 18.00
N ASP A 53 3.43 -11.99 17.64
CA ASP A 53 3.54 -13.07 18.60
C ASP A 53 4.39 -12.44 19.69
N ASP A 54 3.70 -12.09 20.78
CA ASP A 54 4.29 -11.74 22.04
C ASP A 54 5.23 -12.92 22.34
N LEU A 55 6.51 -12.73 21.99
CA LEU A 55 7.59 -13.57 22.46
C LEU A 55 7.66 -13.29 23.95
N ASP A 56 6.76 -13.93 24.70
CA ASP A 56 6.92 -14.12 26.12
C ASP A 56 8.36 -14.62 26.31
N PRO A 57 9.18 -13.94 27.14
CA PRO A 57 10.50 -14.45 27.43
C PRO A 57 10.30 -15.84 28.04
N ILE A 58 10.85 -16.87 27.38
CA ILE A 58 11.01 -18.18 27.98
C ILE A 58 11.91 -17.97 29.19
N ASP A 59 11.30 -17.87 30.36
CA ASP A 59 11.99 -17.93 31.65
C ASP A 59 12.87 -19.19 31.64
N ARG A 60 14.19 -18.96 31.68
CA ARG A 60 15.22 -19.98 31.83
C ARG A 60 15.71 -20.01 33.26
#